data_AF-A0A941NGW9-F1
#
_entry.id   AF-A0A941NGW9-F1
#
_cell.length_a   1.000
_cell.length_b   1.000
_cell.length_c   1.000
_cell.angle_alpha   90.00
_cell.angle_beta   90.00
_cell.angle_gamma   90.00
#
_symmetry.space_group_name_H-M   'P 1'
#
loop_
_entity.id
_entity.type
_entity.pdbx_description
1 polymer ?
#
loop_
_entity_poly.entity_id
_entity_poly.type
_entity_poly.pdbx_seq_one_letter_code
_entity_poly.pdbx_strand_id
1 'polypeptide(L)'
;MHFDRRSFVTSAAAMSAAAVFDAKARFAFAATPDDRRLVVVILRGALDGLAAVPPHGDKDYADARGALALPTQGTGAIHDLDGFFGLNPALTNLKALYDARQLVVFHNICSPYRDRSHFDGQNVLEAGGTSPHLLQDGWLNRALVPMGLANGDGALAIAQTPPLMLSGKVQTASWMPAVLPAPDELFLSQVRALYAGDAVLQASLSSALALQASAQSAMDDPASNNMPRG
;
A
#
# COMPACT_ATOMS: atom_id res chain seq x y z
N MET A 1 -35.35 14.96 51.00
CA MET A 1 -34.83 13.93 50.09
C MET A 1 -33.69 13.21 50.79
N HIS A 2 -33.83 11.92 51.11
CA HIS A 2 -32.73 11.13 51.67
C HIS A 2 -31.88 10.59 50.51
N PHE A 3 -30.65 11.05 50.40
CA PHE A 3 -29.67 10.46 49.48
C PHE A 3 -29.07 9.23 50.17
N ASP A 4 -29.38 8.05 49.63
CA ASP A 4 -28.75 6.79 50.05
C ASP A 4 -27.37 6.66 49.41
N ARG A 5 -26.39 6.14 50.16
CA ARG A 5 -25.04 5.90 49.67
C ARG A 5 -25.06 4.97 48.46
N ARG A 6 -26.00 4.03 48.43
CA ARG A 6 -26.15 3.09 47.33
C ARG A 6 -26.59 3.77 46.03
N SER A 7 -27.52 4.72 46.10
CA SER A 7 -27.97 5.48 44.93
C SER A 7 -26.92 6.49 44.45
N PHE A 8 -26.13 7.07 45.36
CA PHE A 8 -25.00 7.91 44.97
C PHE A 8 -23.93 7.12 44.20
N VAL A 9 -23.55 5.93 44.68
CA VAL A 9 -22.53 5.10 44.03
C VAL A 9 -23.01 4.55 42.69
N THR A 10 -24.27 4.11 42.56
CA THR A 10 -24.79 3.65 41.26
C THR A 10 -24.94 4.78 40.25
N SER A 11 -25.39 5.97 40.67
CA SER A 11 -25.45 7.13 39.78
C SER A 11 -24.06 7.59 39.33
N ALA A 12 -23.08 7.61 40.24
CA ALA A 12 -21.69 7.94 39.91
C ALA A 12 -21.09 6.94 38.90
N ALA A 13 -21.29 5.63 39.13
CA ALA A 13 -20.82 4.58 38.23
C ALA A 13 -21.43 4.67 36.83
N ALA A 14 -22.74 4.94 36.73
CA ALA A 14 -23.45 5.11 35.46
C ALA A 14 -22.95 6.34 34.68
N MET A 15 -22.66 7.45 35.37
CA MET A 15 -22.09 8.66 34.75
C MET A 15 -20.68 8.42 34.21
N SER A 16 -19.83 7.71 34.97
CA SER A 16 -18.49 7.34 34.49
C SER A 16 -18.53 6.37 33.31
N ALA A 17 -19.47 5.41 33.29
CA ALA A 17 -19.65 4.52 32.14
C ALA A 17 -20.09 5.30 30.89
N ALA A 18 -21.06 6.22 31.02
CA ALA A 18 -21.50 7.07 29.91
C ALA A 18 -20.37 7.96 29.35
N ALA A 19 -19.50 8.49 30.22
CA ALA A 19 -18.34 9.29 29.81
C ALA A 19 -17.25 8.47 29.08
N VAL A 20 -17.13 7.17 29.40
CA VAL A 20 -16.20 6.25 28.72
C VAL A 20 -16.76 5.78 27.38
N PHE A 21 -18.08 5.61 27.26
CA PHE A 21 -18.73 5.20 26.00
C PHE A 21 -18.94 6.36 25.00
N ASP A 22 -19.08 7.61 25.45
CA ASP A 22 -19.09 8.79 24.57
C ASP A 22 -17.70 9.37 24.29
N ALA A 23 -16.64 8.68 24.76
CA ALA A 23 -15.29 8.89 24.28
C ALA A 23 -15.17 8.39 22.83
N LYS A 24 -15.83 9.06 21.88
CA LYS A 24 -15.36 9.12 20.50
C LYS A 24 -13.90 9.49 20.61
N ALA A 25 -13.00 8.57 20.27
CA ALA A 25 -11.57 8.79 20.34
C ALA A 25 -11.25 10.10 19.62
N ARG A 26 -11.06 11.18 20.39
CA ARG A 26 -10.65 12.47 19.89
C ARG A 26 -9.16 12.35 19.70
N PHE A 27 -8.76 11.97 18.49
CA PHE A 27 -7.36 12.04 18.09
C PHE A 27 -6.95 13.51 18.13
N ALA A 28 -6.19 13.88 19.17
CA ALA A 28 -5.51 15.15 19.22
C ALA A 28 -4.24 15.00 18.37
N PHE A 29 -4.31 15.46 17.12
CA PHE A 29 -3.10 15.63 16.32
C PHE A 29 -2.36 16.84 16.87
N ALA A 30 -1.16 16.64 17.41
CA ALA A 30 -0.28 17.75 17.73
C ALA A 30 -0.02 18.51 16.42
N ALA A 31 -0.27 19.82 16.40
CA ALA A 31 0.15 20.69 15.31
C ALA A 31 1.68 20.81 15.37
N THR A 32 2.38 19.81 14.87
CA THR A 32 3.83 19.86 14.72
C THR A 32 4.16 20.78 13.55
N PRO A 33 5.08 21.75 13.69
CA PRO A 33 5.50 22.66 12.61
C PRO A 33 6.24 22.00 11.42
N ASP A 34 6.13 20.68 11.29
CA ASP A 34 6.95 19.82 10.44
C ASP A 34 6.19 19.50 9.14
N ASP A 35 6.85 19.62 7.98
CA ASP A 35 6.35 19.23 6.64
C ASP A 35 6.30 17.69 6.50
N ARG A 36 5.68 17.00 7.47
CA ARG A 36 5.52 15.54 7.42
C ARG A 36 4.52 15.18 6.34
N ARG A 37 4.93 14.31 5.44
CA ARG A 37 4.09 13.79 4.37
C ARG A 37 3.75 12.34 4.65
N LEU A 38 2.46 12.01 4.54
CA LEU A 38 2.00 10.63 4.52
C LEU A 38 1.91 10.17 3.06
N VAL A 39 2.65 9.12 2.73
CA VAL A 39 2.52 8.43 1.43
C VAL A 39 1.81 7.11 1.66
N VAL A 40 0.65 6.94 1.04
CA VAL A 40 -0.12 5.70 1.08
C VAL A 40 0.01 5.00 -0.26
N VAL A 41 0.55 3.78 -0.25
CA VAL A 41 0.69 2.92 -1.43
C VAL A 41 -0.24 1.73 -1.28
N ILE A 42 -1.19 1.57 -2.20
CA ILE A 42 -2.07 0.41 -2.25
C ILE A 42 -1.54 -0.54 -3.33
N LEU A 43 -1.07 -1.71 -2.90
CA LEU A 43 -0.63 -2.76 -3.81
C LEU A 43 -1.86 -3.52 -4.35
N ARG A 44 -2.35 -3.10 -5.52
CA ARG A 44 -3.38 -3.85 -6.26
C ARG A 44 -2.74 -5.11 -6.86
N GLY A 45 -3.49 -6.22 -6.88
CA GLY A 45 -3.02 -7.48 -7.47
C GLY A 45 -2.67 -8.60 -6.49
N ALA A 46 -3.22 -8.55 -5.26
CA ALA A 46 -3.19 -9.65 -4.30
C ALA A 46 -1.78 -10.11 -3.88
N LEU A 47 -1.02 -9.21 -3.25
CA LEU A 47 0.22 -9.57 -2.56
C LEU A 47 -0.02 -10.74 -1.57
N ASP A 48 0.73 -11.83 -1.73
CA ASP A 48 0.74 -12.93 -0.76
C ASP A 48 1.54 -12.49 0.48
N GLY A 49 0.82 -12.13 1.55
CA GLY A 49 1.44 -11.72 2.81
C GLY A 49 2.29 -12.80 3.47
N LEU A 50 1.98 -14.08 3.26
CA LEU A 50 2.76 -15.21 3.79
C LEU A 50 4.03 -15.48 2.98
N ALA A 51 4.10 -14.98 1.74
CA ALA A 51 5.32 -14.97 0.95
C ALA A 51 6.16 -13.71 1.23
N ALA A 52 5.52 -12.57 1.51
CA ALA A 52 6.21 -11.31 1.78
C ALA A 52 6.83 -11.27 3.18
N VAL A 53 6.05 -11.63 4.20
CA VAL A 53 6.47 -11.60 5.61
C VAL A 53 6.06 -12.90 6.31
N PRO A 54 6.75 -14.03 6.05
CA PRO A 54 6.38 -15.33 6.63
C PRO A 54 6.56 -15.41 8.16
N PRO A 55 5.63 -16.05 8.90
CA PRO A 55 5.81 -16.45 10.30
C PRO A 55 6.61 -17.75 10.40
N HIS A 56 7.89 -17.74 10.00
CA HIS A 56 8.73 -18.95 9.92
C HIS A 56 8.98 -19.66 11.27
N GLY A 57 8.87 -18.93 12.38
CA GLY A 57 8.93 -19.52 13.72
C GLY A 57 7.65 -20.24 14.16
N ASP A 58 6.58 -20.14 13.38
CA ASP A 58 5.37 -20.94 13.59
C ASP A 58 5.60 -22.37 13.07
N LYS A 59 5.45 -23.35 13.96
CA LYS A 59 5.59 -24.78 13.64
C LYS A 59 4.64 -25.24 12.52
N ASP A 60 3.49 -24.58 12.37
CA ASP A 60 2.47 -24.97 11.39
C ASP A 60 2.70 -24.29 10.02
N TYR A 61 3.59 -23.29 9.93
CA TYR A 61 3.79 -22.52 8.69
C TYR A 61 4.28 -23.38 7.54
N ALA A 62 5.34 -24.17 7.76
CA ALA A 62 5.94 -24.98 6.70
C ALA A 62 4.95 -26.04 6.17
N ASP A 63 4.25 -26.72 7.07
CA ASP A 63 3.25 -27.74 6.72
C ASP A 63 2.04 -27.13 6.02
N ALA A 64 1.53 -25.99 6.50
CA ALA A 64 0.40 -25.30 5.88
C ALA A 64 0.75 -24.70 4.51
N ARG A 65 2.00 -24.27 4.31
CA ARG A 65 2.43 -23.62 3.08
C ARG A 65 3.00 -24.60 2.04
N GLY A 66 3.47 -25.78 2.48
CA GLY A 66 4.00 -26.82 1.62
C GLY A 66 5.16 -26.34 0.77
N ALA A 67 5.12 -26.58 -0.54
CA ALA A 67 6.17 -26.19 -1.48
C ALA A 67 6.40 -24.67 -1.59
N LEU A 68 5.48 -23.85 -1.05
CA LEU A 68 5.57 -22.39 -1.07
C LEU A 68 6.18 -21.83 0.22
N ALA A 69 6.55 -22.69 1.18
CA ALA A 69 7.26 -22.29 2.38
C ALA A 69 8.67 -21.80 2.02
N LEU A 70 9.05 -20.64 2.55
CA LEU A 70 10.38 -20.09 2.30
C LEU A 70 11.42 -20.78 3.20
N PRO A 71 12.63 -21.07 2.69
CA PRO A 71 13.66 -21.73 3.47
C PRO A 71 14.21 -20.79 4.56
N THR A 72 14.54 -21.35 5.72
CA THR A 72 15.11 -20.60 6.85
C THR A 72 16.64 -20.58 6.84
N GLN A 73 17.28 -21.41 6.02
CA GLN A 73 18.74 -21.58 5.95
C GLN A 73 19.19 -21.82 4.51
N GLY A 74 20.45 -21.48 4.22
CA GLY A 74 21.07 -21.69 2.91
C GLY A 74 20.74 -20.60 1.88
N THR A 75 20.95 -20.91 0.61
CA THR A 75 20.71 -19.97 -0.50
C THR A 75 19.23 -19.66 -0.62
N GLY A 76 18.90 -18.36 -0.68
CA GLY A 76 17.51 -17.91 -0.73
C GLY A 76 16.77 -18.02 0.60
N ALA A 77 17.50 -18.09 1.71
CA ALA A 77 16.89 -18.03 3.04
C ALA A 77 16.21 -16.69 3.30
N ILE A 78 15.12 -16.74 4.07
CA ILE A 78 14.43 -15.55 4.57
C ILE A 78 15.38 -14.63 5.33
N HIS A 79 15.07 -13.33 5.32
CA HIS A 79 15.71 -12.38 6.21
C HIS A 79 14.98 -12.38 7.55
N ASP A 80 15.54 -13.03 8.56
CA ASP A 80 14.93 -13.09 9.89
C ASP A 80 14.80 -11.68 10.51
N LEU A 81 13.64 -11.40 11.10
CA LEU A 81 13.31 -10.12 11.73
C LEU A 81 13.43 -10.17 13.25
N ASP A 82 12.89 -11.22 13.86
CA ASP A 82 12.77 -11.33 15.33
C ASP A 82 12.77 -12.78 15.85
N GLY A 83 13.14 -13.75 15.01
CA GLY A 83 13.11 -15.18 15.34
C GLY A 83 11.74 -15.84 15.15
N PHE A 84 10.69 -15.08 14.82
CA PHE A 84 9.36 -15.61 14.51
C PHE A 84 8.90 -15.20 13.11
N PHE A 85 9.05 -13.93 12.75
CA PHE A 85 8.77 -13.41 11.42
C PHE A 85 10.06 -13.20 10.61
N GLY A 86 9.92 -13.30 9.30
CA GLY A 86 10.99 -13.05 8.34
C GLY A 86 10.49 -12.19 7.20
N LEU A 87 11.39 -11.67 6.37
CA LEU A 87 11.09 -11.10 5.07
C LEU A 87 11.48 -12.06 3.96
N ASN A 88 10.73 -12.01 2.85
CA ASN A 88 11.11 -12.66 1.61
C ASN A 88 12.57 -12.30 1.22
N PRO A 89 13.38 -13.23 0.71
CA PRO A 89 14.77 -12.97 0.32
C PRO A 89 14.94 -11.80 -0.66
N ALA A 90 13.94 -11.57 -1.53
CA ALA A 90 13.95 -10.48 -2.50
C ALA A 90 13.70 -9.09 -1.87
N LEU A 91 13.20 -9.01 -0.64
CA LEU A 91 12.84 -7.77 0.05
C LEU A 91 14.02 -7.19 0.84
N THR A 92 15.22 -7.21 0.26
CA THR A 92 16.47 -6.73 0.89
C THR A 92 16.39 -5.27 1.33
N ASN A 93 15.76 -4.41 0.53
CA ASN A 93 15.58 -3.00 0.88
C ASN A 93 14.66 -2.81 2.09
N LEU A 94 13.59 -3.62 2.22
CA LEU A 94 12.73 -3.58 3.39
C LEU A 94 13.45 -4.11 4.63
N LYS A 95 14.33 -5.11 4.48
CA LYS A 95 15.18 -5.57 5.57
C LYS A 95 16.10 -4.46 6.08
N ALA A 96 16.72 -3.70 5.18
CA ALA A 96 17.55 -2.56 5.56
C ALA A 96 16.75 -1.48 6.34
N LEU A 97 15.52 -1.19 5.91
CA LEU A 97 14.62 -0.28 6.63
C LEU A 97 14.22 -0.82 8.00
N TYR A 98 13.97 -2.13 8.12
CA TYR A 98 13.67 -2.76 9.40
C TYR A 98 14.84 -2.66 10.37
N ASP A 99 16.07 -2.95 9.91
CA ASP A 99 17.28 -2.86 10.71
C ASP A 99 17.56 -1.42 11.18
N ALA A 100 17.22 -0.44 10.33
CA ALA A 100 17.27 0.98 10.67
C ALA A 100 16.14 1.45 11.60
N ARG A 101 15.20 0.56 11.99
CA ARG A 101 13.97 0.88 12.74
C ARG A 101 13.06 1.90 12.03
N GLN A 102 13.05 1.85 10.69
CA GLN A 102 12.23 2.69 9.81
C GLN A 102 11.08 1.91 9.15
N LEU A 103 10.98 0.61 9.41
CA LEU A 103 9.87 -0.25 8.98
C LEU A 103 9.21 -0.91 10.19
N VAL A 104 7.88 -0.90 10.19
CA VAL A 104 7.06 -1.73 11.07
C VAL A 104 6.10 -2.53 10.20
N VAL A 105 5.90 -3.80 10.53
CA VAL A 105 4.95 -4.68 9.86
C VAL A 105 3.80 -4.98 10.81
N PHE A 106 2.58 -4.90 10.29
CA PHE A 106 1.39 -5.32 11.01
C PHE A 106 0.81 -6.58 10.39
N HIS A 107 0.71 -7.64 11.19
CA HIS A 107 0.14 -8.92 10.79
C HIS A 107 -1.32 -9.05 11.23
N ASN A 108 -2.02 -10.03 10.63
CA ASN A 108 -3.40 -10.36 10.97
C ASN A 108 -4.37 -9.16 10.86
N ILE A 109 -4.10 -8.25 9.92
CA ILE A 109 -4.99 -7.14 9.57
C ILE A 109 -5.76 -7.52 8.31
N CYS A 110 -7.08 -7.41 8.38
CA CYS A 110 -7.96 -7.53 7.22
C CYS A 110 -9.16 -6.61 7.38
N SER A 111 -9.77 -6.21 6.26
CA SER A 111 -11.08 -5.59 6.26
C SER A 111 -12.14 -6.59 6.76
N PRO A 112 -13.36 -6.18 7.15
CA PRO A 112 -14.43 -7.12 7.52
C PRO A 112 -15.01 -7.88 6.31
N TYR A 113 -14.59 -7.56 5.10
CA TYR A 113 -15.07 -8.20 3.87
C TYR A 113 -14.54 -9.64 3.73
N ARG A 114 -15.41 -10.59 3.39
CA ARG A 114 -15.09 -12.04 3.33
C ARG A 114 -15.47 -12.73 2.02
N ASP A 115 -16.08 -12.02 1.08
CA ASP A 115 -16.43 -12.56 -0.23
C ASP A 115 -15.24 -12.47 -1.22
N ARG A 116 -15.43 -12.96 -2.45
CA ARG A 116 -14.35 -13.16 -3.43
C ARG A 116 -14.31 -12.11 -4.55
N SER A 117 -14.89 -10.93 -4.37
CA SER A 117 -14.82 -9.84 -5.36
C SER A 117 -13.70 -8.86 -5.00
N HIS A 118 -12.71 -8.76 -5.88
CA HIS A 118 -11.62 -7.79 -5.75
C HIS A 118 -12.13 -6.34 -5.74
N PHE A 119 -13.15 -6.05 -6.54
CA PHE A 119 -13.74 -4.70 -6.62
C PHE A 119 -14.41 -4.31 -5.31
N ASP A 120 -15.18 -5.22 -4.72
CA ASP A 120 -15.89 -4.97 -3.46
C ASP A 120 -14.93 -4.92 -2.27
N GLY A 121 -13.93 -5.81 -2.23
CA GLY A 121 -12.90 -5.78 -1.20
C GLY A 121 -12.07 -4.48 -1.26
N GLN A 122 -11.76 -4.00 -2.46
CA GLN A 122 -11.09 -2.73 -2.66
C GLN A 122 -11.97 -1.55 -2.25
N ASN A 123 -13.27 -1.58 -2.58
CA ASN A 123 -14.21 -0.55 -2.14
C ASN A 123 -14.24 -0.44 -0.60
N VAL A 124 -14.32 -1.57 0.11
CA VAL A 124 -14.29 -1.59 1.58
C VAL A 124 -12.97 -1.05 2.13
N LEU A 125 -11.83 -1.44 1.55
CA LEU A 125 -10.50 -0.95 1.93
C LEU A 125 -10.36 0.56 1.76
N GLU A 126 -10.76 1.09 0.60
CA GLU A 126 -10.63 2.50 0.26
C GLU A 126 -11.65 3.39 1.00
N ALA A 127 -12.87 2.91 1.18
CA ALA A 127 -13.91 3.65 1.91
C ALA A 127 -13.74 3.58 3.44
N GLY A 128 -13.09 2.53 3.95
CA GLY A 128 -13.00 2.23 5.38
C GLY A 128 -14.35 1.83 5.99
N GLY A 129 -15.19 1.16 5.21
CA GLY A 129 -16.54 0.72 5.62
C GLY A 129 -16.57 -0.70 6.17
N THR A 130 -17.77 -1.18 6.54
CA THR A 130 -17.98 -2.58 6.98
C THR A 130 -18.53 -3.49 5.89
N SER A 131 -19.08 -2.92 4.83
CA SER A 131 -19.61 -3.65 3.68
C SER A 131 -19.41 -2.84 2.39
N PRO A 132 -19.40 -3.50 1.22
CA PRO A 132 -19.20 -2.81 -0.06
C PRO A 132 -20.29 -1.76 -0.30
N HIS A 133 -19.88 -0.61 -0.84
CA HIS A 133 -20.73 0.50 -1.27
C HIS A 133 -21.59 1.14 -0.16
N LEU A 134 -21.35 0.80 1.11
CA LEU A 134 -22.02 1.41 2.27
C LEU A 134 -21.65 2.89 2.41
N LEU A 135 -20.37 3.19 2.20
CA LEU A 135 -19.84 4.55 2.22
C LEU A 135 -19.50 4.95 0.79
N GLN A 136 -19.82 6.20 0.45
CA GLN A 136 -19.59 6.79 -0.88
C GLN A 136 -18.36 7.71 -0.90
N ASP A 137 -17.66 7.83 0.24
CA ASP A 137 -16.44 8.61 0.41
C ASP A 137 -15.32 7.80 1.04
N GLY A 138 -14.09 8.25 0.81
CA GLY A 138 -12.87 7.61 1.26
C GLY A 138 -12.49 7.99 2.69
N TRP A 139 -11.90 7.05 3.42
CA TRP A 139 -11.49 7.32 4.80
C TRP A 139 -10.38 8.39 4.87
N LEU A 140 -9.49 8.46 3.87
CA LEU A 140 -8.42 9.46 3.86
C LEU A 140 -8.98 10.84 3.56
N ASN A 141 -9.95 10.96 2.64
CA ASN A 141 -10.69 12.21 2.42
C ASN A 141 -11.36 12.71 3.71
N ARG A 142 -12.07 11.82 4.42
CA ARG A 142 -12.70 12.16 5.70
C ARG A 142 -11.67 12.57 6.76
N ALA A 143 -10.48 11.98 6.76
CA ALA A 143 -9.41 12.31 7.70
C ALA A 143 -8.79 13.71 7.47
N LEU A 144 -8.87 14.28 6.27
CA LEU A 144 -8.34 15.62 5.99
C LEU A 144 -9.01 16.72 6.84
N VAL A 145 -10.30 16.57 7.15
CA VAL A 145 -11.04 17.57 7.95
C VAL A 145 -10.48 17.72 9.37
N PRO A 146 -10.43 16.67 10.21
CA PRO A 146 -9.86 16.78 11.55
C PRO A 146 -8.35 17.07 11.55
N MET A 147 -7.65 16.84 10.43
CA MET A 147 -6.24 17.20 10.25
C MET A 147 -6.02 18.68 9.87
N GLY A 148 -7.08 19.46 9.65
CA GLY A 148 -6.97 20.87 9.22
C GLY A 148 -6.55 21.02 7.74
N LEU A 149 -6.69 19.96 6.95
CA LEU A 149 -6.26 19.87 5.55
C LEU A 149 -7.44 19.98 4.56
N ALA A 150 -8.57 20.53 5.00
CA ALA A 150 -9.81 20.61 4.22
C ALA A 150 -9.80 21.66 3.09
N ASN A 151 -8.77 22.50 3.01
CA ASN A 151 -8.73 23.67 2.12
C ASN A 151 -8.30 23.34 0.67
N GLY A 152 -8.17 22.06 0.29
CA GLY A 152 -7.89 21.64 -1.09
C GLY A 152 -6.44 21.25 -1.39
N ASP A 153 -5.48 21.80 -0.64
CA ASP A 153 -4.04 21.59 -0.90
C ASP A 153 -3.41 20.47 -0.05
N GLY A 154 -4.23 19.79 0.77
CA GLY A 154 -3.75 18.83 1.76
C GLY A 154 -3.55 17.40 1.26
N ALA A 155 -3.95 17.08 0.02
CA ALA A 155 -3.84 15.75 -0.53
C ALA A 155 -3.68 15.74 -2.05
N LEU A 156 -2.82 14.83 -2.54
CA LEU A 156 -2.57 14.60 -3.96
C LEU A 156 -2.66 13.11 -4.25
N ALA A 157 -3.53 12.74 -5.19
CA ALA A 157 -3.53 11.42 -5.80
C ALA A 157 -2.56 11.39 -6.99
N ILE A 158 -1.77 10.31 -7.12
CA ILE A 158 -0.98 10.04 -8.32
C ILE A 158 -1.72 8.98 -9.15
N ALA A 159 -2.72 9.43 -9.92
CA ALA A 159 -3.63 8.58 -10.70
C ALA A 159 -4.39 9.40 -11.77
N GLN A 160 -4.94 8.71 -12.78
CA GLN A 160 -5.85 9.32 -13.78
C GLN A 160 -7.11 9.89 -13.14
N THR A 161 -7.67 9.13 -12.21
CA THR A 161 -8.88 9.48 -11.47
C THR A 161 -8.57 9.31 -10.00
N PRO A 162 -8.96 10.27 -9.13
CA PRO A 162 -8.79 10.11 -7.69
C PRO A 162 -9.36 8.76 -7.24
N PRO A 163 -8.61 7.97 -6.46
CA PRO A 163 -9.15 6.74 -5.88
C PRO A 163 -10.29 7.07 -4.91
N LEU A 164 -11.15 6.10 -4.62
CA LEU A 164 -12.25 6.27 -3.65
C LEU A 164 -11.70 6.73 -2.30
N MET A 165 -10.51 6.24 -1.91
CA MET A 165 -9.82 6.63 -0.66
C MET A 165 -9.66 8.15 -0.49
N LEU A 166 -9.53 8.90 -1.59
CA LEU A 166 -9.42 10.36 -1.60
C LEU A 166 -10.67 11.08 -2.11
N SER A 167 -11.72 10.35 -2.50
CA SER A 167 -12.98 10.95 -2.94
C SER A 167 -13.87 11.33 -1.75
N GLY A 168 -14.56 12.47 -1.81
CA GLY A 168 -15.47 12.92 -0.76
C GLY A 168 -15.73 14.43 -0.78
N LYS A 169 -16.08 14.99 0.37
CA LYS A 169 -16.45 16.41 0.51
C LYS A 169 -15.26 17.36 0.41
N VAL A 170 -14.08 16.92 0.84
CA VAL A 170 -12.86 17.71 0.71
C VAL A 170 -12.36 17.60 -0.72
N GLN A 171 -12.13 18.73 -1.37
CA GLN A 171 -11.54 18.73 -2.71
C GLN A 171 -10.09 18.22 -2.62
N THR A 172 -9.72 17.34 -3.53
CA THR A 172 -8.35 16.78 -3.60
C THR A 172 -7.83 16.87 -5.02
N ALA A 173 -6.54 17.11 -5.17
CA ALA A 173 -5.91 17.08 -6.48
C ALA A 173 -5.62 15.64 -6.92
N SER A 174 -5.68 15.39 -8.23
CA SER A 174 -5.12 14.19 -8.85
C SER A 174 -4.22 14.62 -9.98
N TRP A 175 -3.05 14.01 -10.06
CA TRP A 175 -2.09 14.24 -11.11
C TRP A 175 -1.61 12.92 -11.68
N MET A 176 -1.52 12.85 -13.00
CA MET A 176 -0.81 11.78 -13.69
C MET A 176 -0.06 12.39 -14.86
N PRO A 177 1.19 11.98 -15.12
CA PRO A 177 1.90 12.41 -16.32
C PRO A 177 1.14 11.92 -17.57
N ALA A 178 0.83 12.84 -18.48
CA ALA A 178 0.13 12.52 -19.74
C ALA A 178 0.97 11.61 -20.66
N VAL A 179 2.29 11.71 -20.55
CA VAL A 179 3.27 10.86 -21.22
C VAL A 179 4.28 10.46 -20.17
N LEU A 180 4.43 9.16 -19.93
CA LEU A 180 5.55 8.68 -19.13
C LEU A 180 6.83 8.97 -19.90
N PRO A 181 7.88 9.51 -19.24
CA PRO A 181 9.16 9.68 -19.90
C PRO A 181 9.63 8.33 -20.45
N ALA A 182 10.39 8.37 -21.55
CA ALA A 182 11.05 7.16 -22.02
C ALA A 182 11.88 6.58 -20.85
N PRO A 183 11.80 5.26 -20.62
CA PRO A 183 12.53 4.65 -19.53
C PRO A 183 14.02 4.90 -19.71
N ASP A 184 14.66 5.50 -18.71
CA ASP A 184 16.09 5.72 -18.72
C ASP A 184 16.85 4.39 -18.51
N GLU A 185 18.16 4.40 -18.75
CA GLU A 185 18.98 3.19 -18.59
C GLU A 185 18.93 2.65 -17.16
N LEU A 186 18.82 3.53 -16.17
CA LEU A 186 18.76 3.14 -14.77
C LEU A 186 17.47 2.36 -14.49
N PHE A 187 16.32 2.86 -14.92
CA PHE A 187 15.05 2.16 -14.82
C PHE A 187 15.09 0.83 -15.56
N LEU A 188 15.59 0.80 -16.80
CA LEU A 188 15.70 -0.45 -17.56
C LEU A 188 16.64 -1.45 -16.87
N SER A 189 17.72 -1.00 -16.25
CA SER A 189 18.63 -1.86 -15.49
C SER A 189 17.94 -2.47 -14.26
N GLN A 190 17.10 -1.69 -13.56
CA GLN A 190 16.33 -2.15 -12.41
C GLN A 190 15.27 -3.17 -12.83
N VAL A 191 14.54 -2.92 -13.93
CA VAL A 191 13.56 -3.88 -14.45
C VAL A 191 14.24 -5.17 -14.92
N ARG A 192 15.40 -5.09 -15.57
CA ARG A 192 16.19 -6.28 -15.93
C ARG A 192 16.64 -7.07 -14.70
N ALA A 193 17.14 -6.38 -13.66
CA ALA A 193 17.53 -7.03 -12.42
C ALA A 193 16.34 -7.71 -11.74
N LEU A 194 15.16 -7.06 -11.74
CA LEU A 194 13.93 -7.62 -11.21
C LEU A 194 13.51 -8.90 -11.96
N TYR A 195 13.66 -8.94 -13.28
CA TYR A 195 13.26 -10.08 -14.11
C TYR A 195 14.33 -11.14 -14.27
N ALA A 196 15.55 -10.94 -13.77
CA ALA A 196 16.68 -11.85 -13.97
C ALA A 196 16.42 -13.28 -13.45
N GLY A 197 15.55 -13.43 -12.45
CA GLY A 197 15.17 -14.73 -11.89
C GLY A 197 14.02 -15.44 -12.61
N ASP A 198 13.38 -14.82 -13.60
CA ASP A 198 12.21 -15.36 -14.31
C ASP A 198 12.49 -15.40 -15.81
N ALA A 199 12.67 -16.62 -16.34
CA ALA A 199 13.03 -16.83 -17.74
C ALA A 199 11.98 -16.27 -18.73
N VAL A 200 10.69 -16.28 -18.36
CA VAL A 200 9.60 -15.81 -19.22
C VAL A 200 9.60 -14.29 -19.29
N LEU A 201 9.69 -13.63 -18.13
CA LEU A 201 9.72 -12.17 -18.04
C LEU A 201 11.01 -11.61 -18.63
N GLN A 202 12.14 -12.26 -18.39
CA GLN A 202 13.43 -11.89 -18.97
C GLN A 202 13.41 -11.98 -20.49
N ALA A 203 12.90 -13.08 -21.06
CA ALA A 203 12.80 -13.24 -22.51
C ALA A 203 11.88 -12.18 -23.13
N SER A 204 10.71 -11.95 -22.52
CA SER A 204 9.73 -10.97 -22.99
C SER A 204 10.28 -9.54 -22.98
N LEU A 205 10.98 -9.14 -21.90
CA LEU A 205 11.64 -7.85 -21.82
C LEU A 205 12.75 -7.71 -22.87
N SER A 206 13.57 -8.75 -23.04
CA SER A 206 14.67 -8.74 -24.00
C SER A 206 14.16 -8.59 -25.44
N SER A 207 13.09 -9.31 -25.80
CA SER A 207 12.43 -9.18 -27.11
C SER A 207 11.85 -7.79 -27.33
N ALA A 208 11.19 -7.20 -26.33
CA ALA A 208 10.63 -5.86 -26.43
C ALA A 208 11.73 -4.79 -26.65
N LEU A 209 12.83 -4.87 -25.92
CA LEU A 209 13.96 -3.94 -26.06
C LEU A 209 14.67 -4.10 -27.41
N ALA A 210 14.83 -5.33 -27.90
CA ALA A 210 15.39 -5.58 -29.23
C ALA A 210 14.50 -5.02 -30.35
N LEU A 211 13.17 -5.18 -30.23
CA LEU A 211 12.21 -4.60 -31.16
C LEU A 211 12.25 -3.07 -31.14
N GLN A 212 12.30 -2.46 -29.96
CA GLN A 212 12.42 -1.00 -29.82
C GLN A 212 13.71 -0.47 -30.44
N ALA A 213 14.85 -1.12 -30.18
CA ALA A 213 16.14 -0.73 -30.77
C ALA A 213 16.12 -0.84 -32.30
N SER A 214 15.47 -1.89 -32.84
CA SER A 214 15.33 -2.10 -34.28
C SER A 214 14.42 -1.04 -34.92
N ALA A 215 13.30 -0.71 -34.27
CA ALA A 215 12.38 0.34 -34.71
C ALA A 215 13.05 1.73 -34.67
N GLN A 216 13.82 2.03 -33.63
CA GLN A 216 14.55 3.29 -33.51
C GLN A 216 15.62 3.41 -34.61
N SER A 217 16.38 2.34 -34.86
CA SER A 217 17.39 2.30 -35.92
C SER A 217 16.79 2.47 -37.32
N ALA A 218 15.57 1.96 -37.54
CA ALA A 218 14.85 2.12 -38.80
C ALA A 218 14.29 3.55 -39.00
N MET A 219 13.94 4.25 -37.92
CA MET A 219 13.49 5.65 -37.97
C MET A 219 14.67 6.64 -38.11
N ASP A 220 15.83 6.29 -37.58
CA ASP A 220 17.05 7.09 -37.65
C ASP A 220 17.85 6.85 -38.95
N ASP A 221 17.39 5.96 -39.85
CA ASP A 221 18.03 5.70 -41.15
C ASP A 221 17.83 6.91 -42.11
N PRO A 222 18.92 7.61 -42.49
CA PRO A 222 18.87 8.79 -43.36
C PRO A 222 18.34 8.51 -44.78
N ALA A 223 18.25 7.25 -45.20
CA ALA A 223 17.65 6.88 -46.50
C ALA A 223 16.12 7.12 -46.54
N SER A 224 15.44 7.14 -45.39
CA SER A 224 13.99 7.36 -45.30
C SER A 224 13.57 8.83 -45.49
N ASN A 225 14.49 9.77 -45.23
CA ASN A 225 14.21 11.21 -45.23
C ASN A 225 14.47 11.90 -46.59
N ASN A 226 14.91 11.14 -47.60
CA ASN A 226 15.37 11.65 -48.90
C ASN A 226 14.50 11.22 -50.10
N MET A 227 13.27 10.75 -49.87
CA MET A 227 12.31 10.52 -50.94
C MET A 227 11.75 11.88 -51.42
N PRO A 228 11.85 12.22 -52.72
CA PRO A 228 11.31 13.48 -53.23
C PRO A 228 9.78 13.47 -53.08
N ARG A 229 9.24 14.51 -52.43
CA ARG A 229 7.81 14.80 -52.49
C ARG A 229 7.50 15.30 -53.90
N GLY A 230 7.03 14.38 -54.75
CA GLY A 230 6.49 14.69 -56.07
C GLY A 230 5.21 15.50 -56.00
#